data_AF-A0A480B0U5-F1
#
_entry.id   AF-A0A480B0U5-F1
#
_cell.length_a   1.000
_cell.length_b   1.000
_cell.length_c   1.000
_cell.angle_alpha   90.00
_cell.angle_beta   90.00
_cell.angle_gamma   90.00
#
_symmetry.space_group_name_H-M   'P 1'
#
loop_
_entity.id
_entity.type
_entity.pdbx_description
1 polymer ?
#
loop_
_entity_poly.entity_id
_entity_poly.type
_entity_poly.pdbx_seq_one_letter_code
_entity_poly.pdbx_strand_id
1 'polypeptide(L)'
;MNARVDLPAAREVCPTTTRRLLAEGALLVDVRERAEVARMAFDVPALVQMPLSEFERRFDELPRDRPLVLACESGPRSLKSTYFLMYQGFTDVANMDGGLAKWARKGFPVTGNAAPAGAAAAACCGPSATKATSSGCCDGTSTPSASAGCCEAAPASSNCCSPASPKGGSCC
;
A
#
# COMPACT_ATOMS: atom_id res chain seq x y z
N MET A 1 -21.51 14.65 28.07
CA MET A 1 -21.78 14.46 26.63
C MET A 1 -20.45 14.19 25.97
N ASN A 2 -20.22 12.99 25.42
CA ASN A 2 -19.01 12.74 24.64
C ASN A 2 -19.24 13.31 23.25
N ALA A 3 -18.56 14.42 22.92
CA ALA A 3 -18.60 14.99 21.58
C ALA A 3 -18.13 13.92 20.58
N ARG A 4 -18.95 13.63 19.57
CA ARG A 4 -18.51 12.82 18.44
C ARG A 4 -17.47 13.64 17.68
N VAL A 5 -16.21 13.20 17.72
CA VAL A 5 -15.16 13.76 16.87
C VAL A 5 -15.26 13.06 15.53
N ASP A 6 -15.67 13.80 14.50
CA ASP A 6 -15.70 13.32 13.12
C ASP A 6 -14.27 13.40 12.57
N LEU A 7 -13.56 12.28 12.59
CA LEU A 7 -12.21 12.19 12.07
C LEU A 7 -12.25 11.72 10.60
N PRO A 8 -11.54 12.40 9.68
CA PRO A 8 -11.41 11.91 8.32
C PRO A 8 -10.61 10.61 8.30
N ALA A 9 -10.70 9.87 7.18
CA ALA A 9 -9.88 8.68 6.97
C ALA A 9 -8.39 9.03 7.09
N ALA A 10 -7.64 8.19 7.82
CA ALA A 10 -6.21 8.38 7.98
C ALA A 10 -5.50 8.32 6.62
N ARG A 11 -4.55 9.21 6.39
CA ARG A 11 -3.73 9.22 5.18
C ARG A 11 -2.84 7.97 5.18
N GLU A 12 -2.92 7.15 4.14
CA GLU A 12 -2.07 5.97 3.98
C GLU A 12 -1.03 6.19 2.87
N VAL A 13 0.22 5.80 3.15
CA VAL A 13 1.35 5.97 2.22
C VAL A 13 2.10 4.66 2.03
N CYS A 14 2.51 4.38 0.79
CA CYS A 14 3.34 3.21 0.53
C CYS A 14 4.80 3.44 1.03
N PRO A 15 5.60 2.38 1.22
CA PRO A 15 7.00 2.52 1.67
C PRO A 15 7.87 3.41 0.76
N THR A 16 7.60 3.42 -0.55
CA THR A 16 8.32 4.29 -1.51
C THR A 16 8.02 5.77 -1.26
N THR A 17 6.74 6.11 -1.07
CA THR A 17 6.31 7.46 -0.73
C THR A 17 6.84 7.86 0.64
N THR A 18 6.85 6.94 1.61
CA THR A 18 7.44 7.22 2.92
C THR A 18 8.91 7.60 2.80
N ARG A 19 9.71 6.86 2.03
CA ARG A 19 11.13 7.20 1.80
C ARG A 19 11.31 8.60 1.20
N ARG A 20 10.44 8.99 0.28
CA ARG A 20 10.42 10.35 -0.29
C ARG A 20 10.10 11.39 0.79
N LEU A 21 9.06 11.17 1.59
CA LEU A 21 8.69 12.07 2.69
C LEU A 21 9.83 12.21 3.71
N LEU A 22 10.54 11.12 4.03
CA LEU A 22 11.70 11.18 4.94
C LEU A 22 12.83 12.05 4.37
N ALA A 23 13.07 12.00 3.05
CA ALA A 23 14.03 12.88 2.38
C ALA A 23 13.59 14.35 2.37
N GLU A 24 12.28 14.61 2.39
CA GLU A 24 11.68 15.95 2.49
C GLU A 24 11.59 16.45 3.95
N GLY A 25 12.03 15.66 4.94
CA GLY A 25 12.05 16.05 6.35
C GLY A 25 10.90 15.51 7.19
N ALA A 26 10.17 14.49 6.75
CA ALA A 26 9.24 13.76 7.61
C ALA A 26 9.98 12.96 8.70
N LEU A 27 9.27 12.63 9.79
CA LEU A 27 9.76 11.78 10.87
C LEU A 27 9.07 10.41 10.79
N LEU A 28 9.86 9.32 10.79
CA LEU A 28 9.32 7.97 10.89
C LEU A 28 9.16 7.61 12.38
N VAL A 29 7.96 7.18 12.77
CA VAL A 29 7.66 6.72 14.13
C VAL A 29 7.36 5.23 14.08
N ASP A 30 8.24 4.42 14.70
CA ASP A 30 8.06 2.98 14.81
C ASP A 30 7.33 2.65 16.11
N VAL A 31 6.10 2.14 15.99
CA VAL A 31 5.23 1.82 17.13
C VAL A 31 5.40 0.40 17.67
N ARG A 32 6.37 -0.36 17.18
CA ARG A 32 6.65 -1.72 17.63
C ARG A 32 7.33 -1.75 19.00
N GLU A 33 7.22 -2.89 19.66
CA GLU A 33 7.86 -3.11 20.96
C GLU A 33 9.39 -3.16 20.83
N ARG A 34 10.11 -2.75 21.88
CA ARG A 34 11.58 -2.66 21.88
C ARG A 34 12.24 -3.99 21.48
N ALA A 35 11.66 -5.12 21.90
CA ALA A 35 12.15 -6.46 21.56
C ALA A 35 11.98 -6.84 20.08
N GLU A 36 11.02 -6.23 19.36
CA GLU A 36 10.87 -6.40 17.91
C GLU A 36 11.90 -5.54 17.16
N VAL A 37 12.06 -4.28 17.59
CA VAL A 37 13.00 -3.34 16.97
C VAL A 37 14.44 -3.81 17.14
N ALA A 38 14.79 -4.40 18.29
CA ALA A 38 16.11 -4.98 18.54
C ALA A 38 16.47 -6.13 17.57
N ARG A 39 15.47 -6.81 16.99
CA ARG A 39 15.69 -7.87 16.00
C ARG A 39 15.87 -7.30 14.60
N MET A 40 14.99 -6.36 14.24
CA MET A 40 15.02 -5.68 12.94
C MET A 40 14.38 -4.30 13.08
N ALA A 41 15.09 -3.27 12.64
CA ALA A 41 14.70 -1.87 12.67
C ALA A 41 14.81 -1.24 11.28
N PHE A 42 14.11 -0.14 11.07
CA PHE A 42 14.34 0.71 9.90
C PHE A 42 15.73 1.35 10.02
N ASP A 43 16.53 1.30 8.95
CA ASP A 43 17.80 2.02 8.89
C ASP A 43 17.58 3.38 8.22
N VAL A 44 17.06 4.33 9.00
CA VAL A 44 16.80 5.70 8.54
C VAL A 44 17.20 6.72 9.61
N PRO A 45 17.76 7.87 9.22
CA PRO A 45 18.28 8.85 10.17
C PRO A 45 17.17 9.57 10.97
N ALA A 46 15.98 9.72 10.38
CA ALA A 46 14.82 10.36 11.01
C ALA A 46 13.85 9.31 11.57
N LEU A 47 14.32 8.47 12.49
CA LEU A 47 13.53 7.42 13.15
C LEU A 47 13.36 7.71 14.64
N VAL A 48 12.12 7.67 15.12
CA VAL A 48 11.78 7.64 16.55
C VAL A 48 11.08 6.33 16.86
N GLN A 49 11.59 5.62 17.86
CA GLN A 49 10.99 4.39 18.34
C GLN A 49 10.09 4.70 19.54
N MET A 50 8.80 4.40 19.44
CA MET A 50 7.81 4.66 20.47
C MET A 50 6.88 3.46 20.64
N PRO A 51 7.17 2.53 21.55
CA PRO A 51 6.35 1.33 21.75
C PRO A 51 4.87 1.65 21.95
N LEU A 52 3.98 0.83 21.39
CA LEU A 52 2.54 1.01 21.56
C LEU A 52 2.12 1.06 23.04
N SER A 53 2.82 0.28 23.90
CA SER A 53 2.63 0.28 25.36
C SER A 53 2.93 1.63 26.03
N GLU A 54 3.79 2.45 25.45
CA GLU A 54 4.18 3.77 25.97
C GLU A 54 3.54 4.93 25.17
N PHE A 55 2.96 4.64 24.01
CA PHE A 55 2.54 5.62 23.01
C PHE A 55 1.55 6.65 23.55
N GLU A 56 0.50 6.19 24.24
CA GLU A 56 -0.53 7.06 24.81
C GLU A 56 0.00 8.00 25.90
N ARG A 57 1.16 7.70 26.49
CA ARG A 57 1.79 8.52 27.54
C ARG A 57 2.87 9.46 27.00
N ARG A 58 3.40 9.17 25.81
CA ARG A 58 4.58 9.83 25.23
C ARG A 58 4.31 10.55 23.91
N PHE A 59 3.08 10.48 23.39
CA PHE A 59 2.74 11.10 22.10
C PHE A 59 3.03 12.60 22.05
N ASP A 60 3.00 13.30 23.19
CA ASP A 60 3.32 14.73 23.29
C ASP A 60 4.80 15.05 23.05
N GLU A 61 5.70 14.06 23.09
CA GLU A 61 7.11 14.22 22.70
C GLU A 61 7.28 14.35 21.17
N LEU A 62 6.25 13.99 20.39
CA LEU A 62 6.31 14.03 18.93
C LEU A 62 6.17 15.47 18.42
N PRO A 63 7.02 15.89 17.47
CA PRO A 63 6.94 17.23 16.91
C PRO A 63 5.65 17.40 16.11
N ARG A 64 4.92 18.48 16.37
CA ARG A 64 3.70 18.86 15.64
C ARG A 64 3.98 19.72 14.39
N ASP A 65 5.22 20.19 14.23
CA ASP A 65 5.63 21.15 13.21
C ASP A 65 6.14 20.48 11.90
N ARG A 66 6.19 19.14 11.86
CA ARG A 66 6.69 18.39 10.70
C ARG A 66 5.84 17.15 10.41
N PRO A 67 5.86 16.63 9.17
CA PRO A 67 5.09 15.44 8.82
C PRO A 67 5.54 14.22 9.61
N LEU A 68 4.59 13.47 10.16
CA LEU A 68 4.83 12.22 10.88
C LEU A 68 4.34 11.04 10.05
N VAL A 69 5.19 10.04 9.87
CA VAL A 69 4.79 8.76 9.26
C VAL A 69 4.91 7.67 10.30
N LEU A 70 3.82 6.99 10.60
CA LEU A 70 3.79 5.90 11.56
C LEU A 70 3.95 4.57 10.83
N ALA A 71 4.81 3.72 11.37
CA ALA A 71 5.03 2.38 10.85
C ALA A 71 5.00 1.35 11.97
N CYS A 72 4.52 0.16 11.64
CA CYS A 72 4.68 -1.02 12.49
C CYS A 72 5.21 -2.17 11.64
N GLU A 73 4.94 -3.42 12.02
CA GLU A 73 5.39 -4.58 11.25
C GLU A 73 4.62 -4.72 9.92
N SER A 74 3.29 -4.56 9.95
CA SER A 74 2.40 -4.87 8.82
C SER A 74 1.36 -3.79 8.47
N GLY A 75 1.19 -2.76 9.31
CA GLY A 75 0.26 -1.63 9.09
C GLY A 75 -0.85 -1.42 10.15
N PRO A 76 -1.54 -2.45 10.67
CA PRO A 76 -2.72 -2.24 11.53
C PRO A 76 -2.46 -1.52 12.85
N ARG A 77 -1.31 -1.80 13.49
CA ARG A 77 -0.94 -1.16 14.77
C ARG A 77 -0.65 0.34 14.57
N SER A 78 0.12 0.68 13.53
CA SER A 78 0.42 2.06 13.19
C SER A 78 -0.81 2.83 12.72
N LEU A 79 -1.77 2.17 12.06
CA LEU A 79 -3.04 2.79 11.69
C LEU A 79 -3.83 3.23 12.93
N LYS A 80 -3.93 2.38 13.96
CA LYS A 80 -4.57 2.74 15.23
C LYS A 80 -3.89 3.94 15.89
N SER A 81 -2.55 3.92 15.96
CA SER A 81 -1.77 5.05 16.48
C SER A 81 -1.94 6.32 15.66
N THR A 82 -2.12 6.22 14.35
CA THR A 82 -2.37 7.37 13.46
C THR A 82 -3.71 8.02 13.82
N TYR A 83 -4.78 7.24 13.94
CA TYR A 83 -6.08 7.75 14.37
C TYR A 83 -6.03 8.35 15.77
N PHE A 84 -5.25 7.77 16.68
CA PHE A 84 -5.02 8.36 18.00
C PHE A 84 -4.39 9.75 17.90
N LEU A 85 -3.32 9.92 17.13
CA LEU A 85 -2.70 11.24 16.95
C LEU A 85 -3.64 12.24 16.26
N MET A 86 -4.42 11.80 15.27
CA MET A 86 -5.44 12.66 14.65
C MET A 86 -6.47 13.12 15.68
N TYR A 87 -6.89 12.25 16.59
CA TYR A 87 -7.77 12.60 17.70
C TYR A 87 -7.15 13.62 18.67
N GLN A 88 -5.82 13.53 18.89
CA GLN A 88 -5.05 14.49 19.70
C GLN A 88 -4.76 15.82 18.97
N GLY A 89 -5.24 15.98 17.73
CA GLY A 89 -5.13 17.21 16.94
C GLY A 89 -3.86 17.31 16.08
N PHE A 90 -3.17 16.19 15.82
CA PHE A 90 -2.09 16.17 14.84
C PHE A 90 -2.67 16.21 13.42
N THR A 91 -2.24 17.17 12.62
CA THR A 91 -2.80 17.45 11.28
C THR A 91 -2.05 16.75 10.15
N ASP A 92 -0.72 16.59 10.27
CA ASP A 92 0.13 15.96 9.25
C ASP A 92 0.69 14.62 9.72
N VAL A 93 -0.20 13.63 9.79
CA VAL A 93 0.11 12.25 10.16
C VAL A 93 -0.30 11.30 9.04
N ALA A 94 0.55 10.32 8.76
CA ALA A 94 0.28 9.27 7.77
C ALA A 94 0.66 7.89 8.30
N ASN A 95 -0.11 6.87 7.91
CA ASN A 95 0.21 5.47 8.16
C ASN A 95 1.02 4.89 6.99
N MET A 96 2.13 4.20 7.28
CA MET A 96 2.85 3.42 6.27
C MET A 96 2.15 2.08 6.05
N ASP A 97 1.53 1.92 4.88
CA ASP A 97 0.89 0.67 4.48
C ASP A 97 1.93 -0.46 4.30
N GLY A 98 1.63 -1.63 4.86
CA GLY A 98 2.47 -2.81 4.81
C GLY A 98 3.70 -2.78 5.74
N GLY A 99 3.92 -1.69 6.47
CA GLY A 99 4.94 -1.57 7.52
C GLY A 99 6.35 -2.01 7.13
N LEU A 100 7.11 -2.49 8.13
CA LEU A 100 8.47 -2.99 7.97
C LEU A 100 8.53 -4.19 7.01
N ALA A 101 7.51 -5.07 6.99
CA ALA A 101 7.49 -6.21 6.11
C ALA A 101 7.54 -5.81 4.63
N LYS A 102 6.72 -4.82 4.21
CA LYS A 102 6.73 -4.30 2.83
C LYS A 102 7.98 -3.47 2.58
N TRP A 103 8.50 -2.75 3.58
CA TRP A 103 9.76 -2.01 3.48
C TRP A 103 10.96 -2.94 3.19
N ALA A 104 11.13 -4.00 3.99
CA ALA A 104 12.18 -4.99 3.83
C ALA A 104 12.05 -5.75 2.50
N ARG A 105 10.83 -6.14 2.10
CA ARG A 105 10.57 -6.78 0.80
C ARG A 105 10.93 -5.91 -0.41
N LYS A 106 10.92 -4.59 -0.26
CA LYS A 106 11.37 -3.66 -1.31
C LYS A 106 12.89 -3.51 -1.36
N GLY A 107 13.63 -4.17 -0.46
CA GLY A 107 15.08 -4.05 -0.36
C GLY A 107 15.53 -2.70 0.18
N PHE A 108 14.69 -2.03 0.97
CA PHE A 108 15.08 -0.77 1.61
C PHE A 108 15.95 -1.01 2.85
N PRO A 109 16.75 -0.01 3.27
CA PRO A 109 17.70 -0.15 4.37
C PRO A 109 16.99 -0.56 5.68
N VAL A 110 17.50 -1.62 6.31
CA VAL A 110 17.06 -2.12 7.62
C VAL A 110 18.29 -2.48 8.44
N THR A 111 18.25 -2.18 9.74
CA THR A 111 19.29 -2.59 10.69
C THR A 111 18.83 -3.86 11.40
N GLY A 112 19.70 -4.87 11.49
CA GLY A 112 19.42 -6.12 12.19
C GLY A 112 19.83 -7.35 11.39
N ASN A 113 19.70 -8.52 12.00
CA ASN A 113 20.16 -9.77 11.43
C ASN A 113 19.10 -10.34 10.47
N ALA A 114 18.91 -9.66 9.34
CA ALA A 114 18.12 -10.17 8.23
C ALA A 114 18.84 -9.85 6.93
N ALA A 115 19.34 -10.92 6.28
CA ALA A 115 19.91 -10.85 4.95
C ALA A 115 18.90 -10.23 3.96
N PRO A 116 19.37 -9.48 2.95
CA PRO A 116 18.50 -8.75 2.04
C PRO A 116 17.80 -9.76 1.12
N ALA A 117 16.52 -10.04 1.36
CA ALA A 117 15.70 -10.76 0.39
C ALA A 117 15.45 -9.82 -0.80
N GLY A 118 16.10 -10.18 -1.91
CA GLY A 118 16.27 -9.40 -3.13
C GLY A 118 15.04 -8.66 -3.66
N ALA A 119 15.35 -7.52 -4.26
CA ALA A 119 14.47 -6.67 -5.04
C ALA A 119 13.58 -7.47 -6.02
N ALA A 120 12.27 -7.27 -5.90
CA ALA A 120 11.33 -7.47 -7.01
C ALA A 120 10.38 -6.27 -7.04
N ALA A 121 10.52 -5.47 -8.10
CA ALA A 121 9.70 -4.31 -8.38
C ALA A 121 8.24 -4.72 -8.63
N ALA A 122 7.32 -4.06 -7.92
CA ALA A 122 5.98 -3.78 -8.44
C ALA A 122 5.49 -2.48 -7.79
N ALA A 123 5.31 -1.46 -8.63
CA ALA A 123 4.70 -0.21 -8.28
C ALA A 123 3.25 -0.44 -7.86
N CYS A 124 2.89 0.01 -6.65
CA CYS A 124 1.49 0.03 -6.19
C CYS A 124 1.12 1.41 -5.62
N CYS A 125 1.78 2.47 -6.08
CA CYS A 125 1.38 3.84 -5.75
C CYS A 125 0.89 4.48 -7.05
N GLY A 126 -0.38 4.23 -7.36
CA GLY A 126 -1.18 4.95 -8.36
C GLY A 126 -2.57 5.21 -7.77
N PRO A 127 -3.21 6.36 -8.04
CA PRO A 127 -4.51 6.71 -7.48
C PRO A 127 -5.61 5.84 -8.11
N SER A 128 -6.62 5.53 -7.30
CA SER A 128 -7.83 4.77 -7.61
C SER A 128 -8.35 4.94 -9.05
N ALA A 129 -8.49 3.82 -9.79
CA ALA A 129 -9.68 3.47 -10.57
C ALA A 129 -9.41 2.24 -11.45
N THR A 130 -10.39 1.35 -11.46
CA THR A 130 -10.66 0.25 -12.40
C THR A 130 -10.17 0.46 -13.85
N LYS A 131 -9.51 -0.56 -14.43
CA LYS A 131 -10.05 -1.40 -15.52
C LYS A 131 -8.93 -2.06 -16.35
N ALA A 132 -9.08 -3.39 -16.49
CA ALA A 132 -8.69 -4.28 -17.59
C ALA A 132 -7.32 -4.10 -18.28
N THR A 133 -6.51 -5.14 -18.12
CA THR A 133 -5.47 -5.54 -19.06
C THR A 133 -6.09 -5.80 -20.44
N SER A 134 -5.77 -4.97 -21.43
CA SER A 134 -5.98 -5.30 -22.84
C SER A 134 -4.66 -5.20 -23.58
N SER A 135 -3.94 -6.32 -23.66
CA SER A 135 -3.02 -6.59 -24.75
C SER A 135 -2.81 -8.10 -24.82
N GLY A 136 -3.36 -8.73 -25.85
CA GLY A 136 -3.20 -10.15 -26.11
C GLY A 136 -4.44 -10.76 -26.77
N CYS A 137 -4.75 -10.32 -27.99
CA CYS A 137 -5.67 -11.04 -28.85
C CYS A 137 -5.01 -12.36 -29.27
N CYS A 138 -5.75 -13.42 -29.02
CA CYS A 138 -5.51 -14.80 -29.37
C CYS A 138 -5.14 -15.06 -30.84
N ASP A 139 -4.09 -15.84 -31.02
CA ASP A 139 -3.84 -16.77 -32.14
C ASP A 139 -2.85 -17.79 -31.55
N GLY A 140 -3.01 -19.11 -31.51
CA GLY A 140 -3.96 -20.07 -32.03
C GLY A 140 -3.32 -21.44 -31.73
N THR A 141 -4.12 -22.42 -31.35
CA THR A 141 -3.82 -23.88 -31.32
C THR A 141 -2.81 -24.43 -30.30
N SER A 142 -3.33 -24.99 -29.20
CA SER A 142 -3.10 -26.39 -28.79
C SER A 142 -3.84 -26.70 -27.47
N THR A 143 -5.01 -27.30 -27.59
CA THR A 143 -5.80 -28.02 -26.55
C THR A 143 -5.06 -29.32 -26.15
N PRO A 144 -5.41 -30.10 -25.09
CA PRO A 144 -6.40 -29.92 -24.01
C PRO A 144 -5.87 -30.15 -22.58
N SER A 145 -6.69 -29.78 -21.58
CA SER A 145 -7.32 -30.74 -20.63
C SER A 145 -7.41 -30.24 -19.18
N ALA A 146 -8.58 -30.53 -18.60
CA ALA A 146 -8.91 -30.60 -17.18
C ALA A 146 -9.14 -29.29 -16.38
N SER A 147 -10.40 -28.86 -16.45
CA SER A 147 -11.25 -28.44 -15.33
C SER A 147 -10.78 -27.29 -14.42
N ALA A 148 -11.06 -26.07 -14.87
CA ALA A 148 -11.51 -25.00 -13.98
C ALA A 148 -12.84 -24.49 -14.54
N GLY A 149 -13.95 -24.89 -13.91
CA GLY A 149 -15.27 -24.37 -14.22
C GLY A 149 -15.43 -23.00 -13.55
N CYS A 150 -15.66 -21.97 -14.36
CA CYS A 150 -16.46 -20.79 -14.08
C CYS A 150 -16.56 -20.02 -15.40
N CYS A 151 -17.63 -20.24 -16.16
CA CYS A 151 -18.40 -19.15 -16.78
C CYS A 151 -19.62 -19.71 -17.51
N GLU A 152 -20.69 -18.97 -17.33
CA GLU A 152 -22.09 -19.33 -17.45
C GLU A 152 -22.63 -19.22 -18.88
N ALA A 153 -23.85 -19.71 -19.05
CA ALA A 153 -24.58 -19.88 -20.28
C ALA A 153 -24.70 -18.60 -21.15
N ALA A 154 -24.63 -18.85 -22.46
CA ALA A 154 -25.04 -17.98 -23.57
C ALA A 154 -26.58 -17.70 -23.54
N PRO A 155 -27.20 -16.97 -24.49
CA PRO A 155 -26.67 -16.39 -25.74
C PRO A 155 -27.22 -14.98 -26.13
N ALA A 156 -26.83 -14.58 -27.35
CA ALA A 156 -27.39 -13.55 -28.22
C ALA A 156 -26.87 -12.11 -28.03
N SER A 157 -26.52 -11.34 -29.05
CA SER A 157 -26.28 -11.56 -30.47
C SER A 157 -25.60 -10.29 -30.99
N SER A 158 -24.44 -10.45 -31.60
CA SER A 158 -23.97 -9.84 -32.86
C SER A 158 -23.96 -8.31 -33.08
N ASN A 159 -22.78 -7.89 -33.58
CA ASN A 159 -22.43 -6.70 -34.39
C ASN A 159 -22.23 -5.39 -33.60
N CYS A 160 -21.16 -4.61 -33.80
CA CYS A 160 -20.61 -4.16 -35.07
C CYS A 160 -19.11 -3.79 -34.96
N CYS A 161 -18.28 -4.34 -35.87
CA CYS A 161 -17.12 -3.64 -36.39
C CYS A 161 -17.25 -3.61 -37.91
N SER A 162 -17.15 -2.43 -38.51
CA SER A 162 -16.89 -2.29 -39.93
C SER A 162 -16.25 -0.93 -40.22
N PRO A 163 -15.04 -0.88 -40.79
CA PRO A 163 -14.59 0.23 -41.62
C PRO A 163 -14.85 -0.07 -43.11
N ALA A 164 -15.40 0.94 -43.80
CA ALA A 164 -15.34 1.16 -45.24
C ALA A 164 -15.69 -0.01 -46.21
N SER A 165 -16.89 0.10 -46.80
CA SER A 165 -17.37 -0.44 -48.09
C SER A 165 -16.36 -0.35 -49.26
N PRO A 166 -16.56 -0.99 -50.45
CA PRO A 166 -17.79 -1.61 -50.97
C PRO A 166 -17.63 -2.99 -51.67
N LYS A 167 -18.78 -3.55 -52.04
CA LYS A 167 -19.03 -4.64 -53.01
C LYS A 167 -18.91 -6.08 -52.47
N GLY A 168 -20.09 -6.61 -52.18
CA GLY A 168 -20.62 -7.79 -52.87
C GLY A 168 -19.96 -9.12 -52.54
N GLY A 169 -20.60 -9.90 -51.68
CA GLY A 169 -20.24 -11.31 -51.51
C GLY A 169 -20.87 -11.89 -50.26
N SER A 170 -22.02 -12.54 -50.45
CA SER A 170 -22.85 -13.26 -49.49
C SER A 170 -22.06 -14.10 -48.48
N CYS A 171 -22.36 -13.97 -47.18
CA CYS A 171 -21.93 -14.92 -46.14
C CYS A 171 -23.03 -15.97 -45.92
N CYS A 172 -22.65 -17.24 -46.01
CA CYS A 172 -23.40 -18.40 -45.48
C CYS A 172 -23.20 -18.52 -43.97
#